data_AF-A0A3S0Z6X8-F1
#
_entry.id   AF-A0A3S0Z6X8-F1
#
_cell.length_a   1.000
_cell.length_b   1.000
_cell.length_c   1.000
_cell.angle_alpha   90.00
_cell.angle_beta   90.00
_cell.angle_gamma   90.00
#
_symmetry.space_group_name_H-M   'P 1'
#
loop_
_entity.id
_entity.type
_entity.pdbx_description
1 polymer ?
#
loop_
_entity_poly.entity_id
_entity_poly.type
_entity_poly.pdbx_seq_one_letter_code
_entity_poly.pdbx_strand_id
1 'polypeptide(L)'
;MEVLLGVVDGGKLVKTAVFKGDHTSYMNWFSESHYINSSWPDLKGQHTHTYSIKGDEGHGRRFFINHNYNGCSNDAGWLVVVDSLTAGSCAWEKDESFPVIKYAAAENFENWSTGNIRNAQALVMFVKYSSAESIVG
;
A
#
# COMPACT_ATOMS: atom_id res chain seq x y z
N MET A 1 1.62 2.07 19.84
CA MET A 1 1.32 3.05 18.76
C MET A 1 0.91 2.27 17.52
N GLU A 2 -0.16 2.70 16.86
CA GLU A 2 -0.66 2.08 15.62
C GLU A 2 -0.65 3.11 14.50
N VAL A 3 -0.41 2.67 13.26
CA VAL A 3 -0.55 3.51 12.07
C VAL A 3 -1.62 2.89 11.19
N LEU A 4 -2.71 3.63 10.93
CA LEU A 4 -3.70 3.26 9.93
C LEU A 4 -3.33 3.95 8.62
N LEU A 5 -3.08 3.16 7.59
CA LEU A 5 -3.05 3.61 6.20
C LEU A 5 -4.45 3.49 5.60
N GLY A 6 -4.88 4.50 4.89
CA GLY A 6 -6.20 4.61 4.29
C GLY A 6 -6.14 4.99 2.83
N VAL A 7 -6.91 4.31 1.99
CA VAL A 7 -7.14 4.68 0.59
C VAL A 7 -8.46 5.43 0.51
N VAL A 8 -8.44 6.63 -0.09
CA VAL A 8 -9.62 7.48 -0.27
C VAL A 8 -10.03 7.53 -1.74
N ASP A 9 -11.26 7.15 -2.02
CA ASP A 9 -11.88 7.24 -3.33
C ASP A 9 -13.36 7.65 -3.18
N GLY A 10 -13.83 8.50 -4.08
CA GLY A 10 -15.14 9.17 -3.97
C GLY A 10 -15.32 9.94 -2.65
N GLY A 11 -14.24 10.51 -2.10
CA GLY A 11 -14.25 11.20 -0.80
C GLY A 11 -14.47 10.30 0.42
N LYS A 12 -14.38 8.97 0.27
CA LYS A 12 -14.60 8.00 1.35
C LYS A 12 -13.38 7.12 1.55
N LEU A 13 -13.16 6.69 2.79
CA LEU A 13 -12.17 5.66 3.10
C LEU A 13 -12.68 4.31 2.56
N VAL A 14 -12.05 3.79 1.50
CA VAL A 14 -12.50 2.58 0.79
C VAL A 14 -11.67 1.35 1.09
N LYS A 15 -10.39 1.53 1.44
CA LYS A 15 -9.50 0.46 1.90
C LYS A 15 -8.67 0.95 3.07
N THR A 16 -8.30 0.03 3.95
CA THR A 16 -7.51 0.32 5.14
C THR A 16 -6.50 -0.78 5.40
N ALA A 17 -5.36 -0.43 5.98
CA ALA A 17 -4.42 -1.36 6.57
C ALA A 17 -3.85 -0.76 7.86
N VAL A 18 -3.77 -1.56 8.92
CA VAL A 18 -3.28 -1.13 10.23
C VAL A 18 -1.96 -1.83 10.53
N PHE A 19 -1.01 -1.05 11.03
CA PHE A 19 0.34 -1.47 11.32
C PHE A 19 0.73 -1.12 12.76
N LYS A 20 1.60 -1.93 13.34
CA LYS A 20 2.36 -1.57 14.53
C LYS A 20 3.33 -0.45 14.18
N GLY A 21 3.31 0.62 14.94
CA GLY A 21 4.25 1.73 14.77
C GLY A 21 5.27 1.85 15.90
N ASP A 22 5.10 1.14 17.01
CA ASP A 22 6.06 1.19 18.11
C ASP A 22 7.42 0.62 17.69
N HIS A 23 8.51 1.28 18.10
CA HIS A 23 9.88 0.90 17.75
C HIS A 23 10.17 0.85 16.24
N THR A 24 9.38 1.60 15.44
CA THR A 24 9.60 1.77 14.01
C THR A 24 10.23 3.12 13.68
N SER A 25 10.79 3.22 12.49
CA SER A 25 11.22 4.45 11.83
C SER A 25 10.14 4.95 10.89
N TYR A 26 10.30 6.17 10.39
CA TYR A 26 9.43 6.73 9.36
C TYR A 26 9.36 5.90 8.05
N MET A 27 10.29 4.97 7.82
CA MET A 27 10.37 4.16 6.60
C MET A 27 9.91 2.71 6.72
N ASN A 28 9.87 2.12 7.92
CA ASN A 28 9.67 0.66 8.10
C ASN A 28 8.39 0.25 8.84
N TRP A 29 7.60 1.20 9.34
CA TRP A 29 6.29 0.91 9.93
C TRP A 29 5.34 0.25 8.94
N PHE A 30 5.44 0.62 7.66
CA PHE A 30 4.71 -0.01 6.56
C PHE A 30 5.55 -1.18 6.03
N SER A 31 5.36 -2.35 6.62
CA SER A 31 6.03 -3.59 6.23
C SER A 31 5.24 -4.81 6.71
N GLU A 32 5.52 -5.97 6.11
CA GLU A 32 4.86 -7.24 6.47
C GLU A 32 5.03 -7.58 7.96
N SER A 33 6.22 -7.36 8.53
CA SER A 33 6.51 -7.67 9.94
C SER A 33 5.75 -6.80 10.96
N HIS A 34 5.21 -5.67 10.51
CA HIS A 34 4.44 -4.74 11.34
C HIS A 34 2.95 -4.76 11.03
N TYR A 35 2.52 -5.58 10.06
CA TYR A 35 1.11 -5.72 9.70
C TYR A 35 0.27 -6.25 10.88
N ILE A 36 -0.89 -5.64 11.12
CA ILE A 36 -1.89 -6.09 12.10
C ILE A 36 -3.11 -6.67 11.36
N ASN A 37 -3.77 -5.85 10.55
CA ASN A 37 -4.93 -6.24 9.76
C ASN A 37 -5.16 -5.25 8.58
N SER A 38 -6.08 -5.60 7.68
CA SER A 38 -6.53 -4.71 6.60
C SER A 38 -7.94 -5.05 6.14
N SER A 39 -8.49 -4.21 5.28
CA SER A 39 -9.69 -4.48 4.51
C SER A 39 -9.51 -5.52 3.40
N TRP A 40 -8.27 -6.00 3.17
CA TRP A 40 -7.96 -7.10 2.25
C TRP A 40 -7.72 -8.38 3.06
N PRO A 41 -8.71 -9.29 3.15
CA PRO A 41 -8.60 -10.45 4.04
C PRO A 41 -7.46 -11.40 3.67
N ASP A 42 -7.14 -11.50 2.39
CA ASP A 42 -6.09 -12.36 1.87
C ASP A 42 -4.68 -11.82 2.11
N LEU A 43 -4.50 -10.54 2.45
CA LEU A 43 -3.17 -9.96 2.65
C LEU A 43 -2.44 -10.64 3.83
N LYS A 44 -3.17 -11.18 4.79
CA LYS A 44 -2.59 -11.89 5.93
C LYS A 44 -2.03 -13.25 5.50
N GLY A 45 -0.72 -13.46 5.73
CA GLY A 45 -0.07 -14.75 5.51
C GLY A 45 0.32 -15.02 4.06
N GLN A 46 0.12 -14.05 3.16
CA GLN A 46 0.67 -14.09 1.81
C GLN A 46 2.12 -13.62 1.84
N HIS A 47 3.00 -14.37 1.19
CA HIS A 47 4.34 -13.88 0.89
C HIS A 47 4.24 -12.84 -0.22
N THR A 48 4.41 -11.58 0.17
CA THR A 48 4.47 -10.46 -0.77
C THR A 48 5.85 -10.37 -1.38
N HIS A 49 5.95 -10.09 -2.68
CA HIS A 49 7.24 -9.83 -3.32
C HIS A 49 7.82 -8.48 -2.85
N THR A 50 6.97 -7.48 -2.67
CA THR A 50 7.38 -6.17 -2.16
C THR A 50 6.34 -5.63 -1.20
N TYR A 51 6.79 -5.20 -0.02
CA TYR A 51 5.95 -4.59 1.01
C TYR A 51 6.75 -3.53 1.76
N SER A 52 6.81 -2.31 1.22
CA SER A 52 7.53 -1.21 1.86
C SER A 52 7.17 0.17 1.30
N ILE A 53 7.52 1.21 2.05
CA ILE A 53 7.38 2.61 1.59
C ILE A 53 8.30 2.88 0.40
N LYS A 54 9.55 2.39 0.48
CA LYS A 54 10.53 2.49 -0.60
C LYS A 54 10.03 1.83 -1.88
N GLY A 55 9.33 0.71 -1.73
CA GLY A 55 8.79 -0.09 -2.82
C GLY A 55 9.88 -0.55 -3.79
N ASP A 56 9.57 -0.56 -5.08
CA ASP A 56 10.49 -0.89 -6.16
C ASP A 56 10.98 0.41 -6.81
N GLU A 57 12.11 0.90 -6.31
CA GLU A 57 12.67 2.20 -6.61
C GLU A 57 13.00 2.39 -8.08
N GLY A 58 13.56 1.35 -8.71
CA GLY A 58 13.96 1.36 -10.12
C GLY A 58 12.78 1.55 -11.08
N HIS A 59 11.56 1.20 -10.65
CA HIS A 59 10.34 1.33 -11.44
C HIS A 59 9.42 2.47 -10.97
N GLY A 60 9.85 3.29 -10.00
CA GLY A 60 9.01 4.39 -9.47
C GLY A 60 7.76 3.91 -8.73
N ARG A 61 7.83 2.77 -8.05
CA ARG A 61 6.74 2.20 -7.25
C ARG A 61 7.03 2.45 -5.78
N ARG A 62 6.20 3.24 -5.09
CA ARG A 62 6.28 3.58 -3.66
C ARG A 62 5.05 3.04 -2.92
N PHE A 63 5.12 2.99 -1.59
CA PHE A 63 4.01 2.51 -0.74
C PHE A 63 3.37 1.26 -1.34
N PHE A 64 4.21 0.26 -1.54
CA PHE A 64 3.92 -0.80 -2.48
C PHE A 64 3.72 -2.11 -1.75
N ILE A 65 2.56 -2.73 -1.99
CA ILE A 65 2.20 -4.09 -1.55
C ILE A 65 1.92 -4.91 -2.80
N ASN A 66 2.91 -5.68 -3.22
CA ASN A 66 2.88 -6.51 -4.41
C ASN A 66 2.87 -7.98 -4.05
N HIS A 67 2.01 -8.75 -4.70
CA HIS A 67 1.99 -10.19 -4.53
C HIS A 67 3.10 -10.85 -5.34
N ASN A 68 3.22 -10.53 -6.63
CA ASN A 68 4.18 -11.19 -7.52
C ASN A 68 4.67 -10.31 -8.68
N TYR A 69 5.79 -10.72 -9.27
CA TYR A 69 6.27 -10.26 -10.57
C TYR A 69 6.35 -11.42 -11.56
N ASN A 70 5.30 -11.56 -12.36
CA ASN A 70 5.21 -12.58 -13.40
C ASN A 70 5.16 -11.96 -14.81
N GLY A 71 5.64 -10.72 -14.92
CA GLY A 71 5.62 -9.89 -16.11
C GLY A 71 4.39 -8.98 -16.11
N CYS A 72 4.47 -7.83 -16.78
CA CYS A 72 3.48 -6.75 -16.67
C CYS A 72 2.02 -7.18 -16.81
N SER A 73 1.72 -8.17 -17.67
CA SER A 73 0.35 -8.68 -17.86
C SER A 73 -0.17 -9.56 -16.71
N ASN A 74 0.72 -10.04 -15.85
CA ASN A 74 0.46 -11.02 -14.79
C ASN A 74 0.81 -10.50 -13.39
N ASP A 75 1.56 -9.39 -13.30
CA ASP A 75 1.87 -8.75 -12.02
C ASP A 75 0.57 -8.44 -11.27
N ALA A 76 0.57 -8.69 -9.97
CA ALA A 76 -0.63 -8.52 -9.14
C ALA A 76 -0.27 -8.06 -7.73
N GLY A 77 -1.17 -7.29 -7.11
CA GLY A 77 -0.98 -6.80 -5.75
C GLY A 77 -2.17 -6.02 -5.22
N TRP A 78 -1.95 -5.25 -4.15
CA TRP A 78 -3.03 -4.60 -3.38
C TRP A 78 -2.98 -3.08 -3.45
N LEU A 79 -1.79 -2.49 -3.35
CA LEU A 79 -1.60 -1.03 -3.33
C LEU A 79 -0.27 -0.66 -3.95
N VAL A 80 -0.26 0.40 -4.77
CA VAL A 80 0.95 1.05 -5.28
C VAL A 80 0.73 2.56 -5.42
N VAL A 81 1.73 3.34 -5.05
CA VAL A 81 1.85 4.74 -5.46
C VAL A 81 2.90 4.80 -6.54
N VAL A 82 2.50 5.09 -7.78
CA VAL A 82 3.45 5.29 -8.88
C VAL A 82 3.91 6.74 -8.85
N ASP A 83 5.20 6.93 -8.61
CA ASP A 83 5.89 8.22 -8.48
C ASP A 83 6.91 8.50 -9.60
N SER A 84 6.84 7.78 -10.72
CA SER A 84 7.43 8.20 -11.99
C SER A 84 6.72 7.62 -13.21
N LEU A 85 6.49 8.44 -14.24
CA LEU A 85 5.92 8.00 -15.52
C LEU A 85 6.95 7.35 -16.46
N THR A 86 8.24 7.54 -16.20
CA THR A 86 9.33 7.11 -17.09
C THR A 86 10.17 5.99 -16.51
N ALA A 87 10.12 5.76 -15.20
CA ALA A 87 10.84 4.67 -14.56
C ALA A 87 10.16 3.31 -14.78
N GLY A 88 8.83 3.29 -14.78
CA GLY A 88 8.03 2.09 -15.02
C GLY A 88 8.06 1.61 -16.47
N SER A 89 8.21 0.30 -16.67
CA SER A 89 8.20 -0.34 -17.99
C SER A 89 6.82 -0.88 -18.39
N CYS A 90 5.92 -1.05 -17.43
CA CYS A 90 4.61 -1.64 -17.63
C CYS A 90 3.56 -0.59 -18.01
N ALA A 91 2.64 -0.98 -18.90
CA ALA A 91 1.55 -0.09 -19.32
C ALA A 91 0.60 0.25 -18.16
N TRP A 92 0.36 -0.68 -17.23
CA TRP A 92 -0.53 -0.47 -16.08
C TRP A 92 -0.05 0.63 -15.13
N GLU A 93 1.23 0.99 -15.16
CA GLU A 93 1.82 2.05 -14.35
C GLU A 93 1.50 3.44 -14.89
N LYS A 94 1.22 3.53 -16.19
CA LYS A 94 1.12 4.80 -16.91
C LYS A 94 -0.29 5.35 -16.80
N ASP A 95 -0.38 6.58 -16.31
CA ASP A 95 -1.62 7.34 -16.18
C ASP A 95 -1.33 8.80 -16.51
N GLU A 96 -2.30 9.52 -17.09
CA GLU A 96 -2.16 10.96 -17.35
C GLU A 96 -2.17 11.77 -16.04
N SER A 97 -2.71 11.17 -14.98
CA SER A 97 -2.79 11.75 -13.63
C SER A 97 -1.57 11.29 -12.83
N PHE A 98 -0.72 12.21 -12.38
CA PHE A 98 0.52 11.86 -11.70
C PHE A 98 0.83 12.76 -10.48
N PRO A 99 1.24 12.21 -9.32
CA PRO A 99 1.37 10.78 -9.00
C PRO A 99 0.03 10.05 -8.98
N VAL A 100 0.04 8.73 -9.22
CA VAL A 100 -1.18 7.90 -9.20
C VAL A 100 -1.13 6.88 -8.07
N ILE A 101 -2.22 6.75 -7.34
CA ILE A 101 -2.41 5.75 -6.29
C ILE A 101 -3.32 4.67 -6.87
N LYS A 102 -2.79 3.49 -7.15
CA LYS A 102 -3.57 2.35 -7.65
C LYS A 102 -3.79 1.34 -6.53
N TYR A 103 -4.98 0.78 -6.46
CA TYR A 103 -5.33 -0.21 -5.45
C TYR A 103 -6.27 -1.28 -6.00
N ALA A 104 -6.20 -2.47 -5.41
CA ALA A 104 -7.15 -3.55 -5.63
C ALA A 104 -8.49 -3.21 -4.98
N ALA A 105 -9.51 -2.96 -5.79
CA ALA A 105 -10.83 -2.58 -5.31
C ALA A 105 -11.61 -3.79 -4.75
N ALA A 106 -11.32 -5.00 -5.22
CA ALA A 106 -11.87 -6.24 -4.68
C ALA A 106 -11.32 -6.59 -3.29
N GLU A 107 -11.79 -7.69 -2.72
CA GLU A 107 -11.38 -8.16 -1.39
C GLU A 107 -9.93 -8.68 -1.38
N ASN A 108 -9.43 -9.16 -2.52
CA ASN A 108 -8.12 -9.80 -2.62
C ASN A 108 -7.13 -8.97 -3.45
N PHE A 109 -5.89 -9.43 -3.59
CA PHE A 109 -4.99 -8.89 -4.61
C PHE A 109 -5.63 -9.01 -5.99
N GLU A 110 -5.29 -8.07 -6.86
CA GLU A 110 -5.81 -8.01 -8.23
C GLU A 110 -4.65 -7.90 -9.21
N ASN A 111 -4.85 -8.43 -10.41
CA ASN A 111 -3.92 -8.25 -11.51
C ASN A 111 -3.87 -6.77 -11.89
N TRP A 112 -2.67 -6.18 -11.99
CA TRP A 112 -2.52 -4.75 -12.25
C TRP A 112 -3.05 -4.31 -13.63
N SER A 113 -3.04 -5.22 -14.60
CA SER A 113 -3.44 -4.95 -15.98
C SER A 113 -4.90 -5.29 -16.29
N THR A 114 -5.45 -6.34 -15.67
CA THR A 114 -6.77 -6.90 -16.02
C THR A 114 -7.74 -7.03 -14.86
N GLY A 115 -7.25 -6.86 -13.62
CA GLY A 115 -8.04 -6.99 -12.42
C GLY A 115 -8.89 -5.76 -12.12
N ASN A 116 -9.64 -5.82 -11.04
CA ASN A 116 -10.44 -4.70 -10.55
C ASN A 116 -9.55 -3.66 -9.84
N ILE A 117 -8.75 -2.93 -10.62
CA ILE A 117 -7.86 -1.87 -10.15
C ILE A 117 -8.51 -0.51 -10.35
N ARG A 118 -8.39 0.34 -9.33
CA ARG A 118 -8.89 1.72 -9.39
C ARG A 118 -7.81 2.70 -8.98
N ASN A 119 -7.90 3.91 -9.53
CA ASN A 119 -7.08 5.03 -9.09
C ASN A 119 -7.79 5.72 -7.91
N ALA A 120 -7.13 5.82 -6.78
CA ALA A 120 -7.60 6.55 -5.62
C ALA A 120 -7.27 8.05 -5.71
N GLN A 121 -8.03 8.86 -4.98
CA GLN A 121 -7.84 10.30 -4.91
C GLN A 121 -6.79 10.69 -3.85
N ALA A 122 -6.67 9.93 -2.77
CA ALA A 122 -5.69 10.18 -1.74
C ALA A 122 -5.27 8.91 -1.00
N LEU A 123 -4.06 8.97 -0.44
CA LEU A 123 -3.54 8.01 0.53
C LEU A 123 -3.36 8.79 1.84
N VAL A 124 -4.03 8.34 2.89
CA VAL A 124 -4.04 9.02 4.20
C VAL A 124 -3.39 8.14 5.26
N MET A 125 -2.69 8.76 6.20
CA MET A 125 -2.07 8.07 7.32
C MET A 125 -2.59 8.68 8.62
N PHE A 126 -3.11 7.84 9.51
CA PHE A 126 -3.48 8.22 10.86
C PHE A 126 -2.54 7.54 11.85
N VAL A 127 -1.85 8.34 12.66
CA VAL A 127 -0.94 7.84 13.70
C VAL A 127 -1.67 7.90 15.03
N LYS A 128 -1.95 6.74 15.62
CA LYS A 128 -2.58 6.59 16.93
C LYS A 128 -1.50 6.37 17.99
N TYR A 129 -1.27 7.38 18.80
CA TYR A 129 -0.43 7.28 19.98
C TYR A 129 -1.15 6.50 21.08
N SER A 130 -0.40 5.68 21.81
CA SER A 130 -0.86 5.12 23.08
C SER A 130 -0.71 6.23 24.12
N SER A 131 -1.81 6.67 24.76
CA SER A 131 -1.71 7.64 25.85
C SER A 131 -0.83 7.07 26.95
N ALA A 132 0.18 7.83 27.38
CA ALA A 132 1.01 7.48 28.52
C ALA A 132 0.20 7.62 29.81
N GLU A 133 -0.54 6.58 30.20
CA GLU A 133 -1.17 6.52 31.52
C GLU A 133 -0.22 5.98 32.61
N SER A 134 1.10 5.96 32.43
CA SER A 134 2.00 5.40 33.47
C SER A 134 3.43 5.95 33.56
N ILE A 135 3.75 7.14 33.05
CA ILE A 135 5.12 7.72 33.22
C ILE A 135 5.14 8.92 34.18
N VAL A 136 4.08 9.12 34.96
CA VAL A 136 4.15 10.03 36.12
C VAL A 136 3.73 9.26 37.37
N GLY A 137 4.71 8.54 37.92
CA GLY A 137 4.76 8.04 39.29
C GLY A 137 6.05 8.52 39.92
#